data_AF-A0A7C2PIQ0-F1
#
_entry.id   AF-A0A7C2PIQ0-F1
#
_cell.length_a   1.000
_cell.length_b   1.000
_cell.length_c   1.000
_cell.angle_alpha   90.00
_cell.angle_beta   90.00
_cell.angle_gamma   90.00
#
_symmetry.space_group_name_H-M   'P 1'
#
loop_
_entity.id
_entity.type
_entity.pdbx_description
1 polymer ?
#
loop_
_entity_poly.entity_id
_entity_poly.type
_entity_poly.pdbx_seq_one_letter_code
_entity_poly.pdbx_strand_id
1 'polypeptide(L)'
;METWQLELTAQGYLHLPAALAQRYFPTDLLVVLPQADEIWLVPLRGPAAGGLLLKQRNARGDRSVLIWEALPPATPPGYRSAVWDATNGVLRMSLQPVAEETV
;
A
#
# COMPACT_ATOMS: atom_id res chain seq x y z
N MET A 1 8.13 8.56 -13.92
CA MET A 1 7.77 7.48 -12.96
C MET A 1 6.28 7.62 -12.69
N GLU A 2 5.53 6.53 -12.73
CA GLU A 2 4.09 6.55 -12.45
C GLU A 2 3.86 6.65 -10.94
N THR A 3 3.18 7.71 -10.50
CA THR A 3 2.85 7.95 -9.09
C THR A 3 1.41 7.52 -8.84
N TRP A 4 1.21 6.81 -7.73
CA TRP A 4 -0.08 6.32 -7.25
C TRP A 4 -0.45 7.04 -5.96
N GLN A 5 -1.76 7.14 -5.71
CA GLN A 5 -2.29 7.57 -4.42
C GLN A 5 -2.89 6.39 -3.68
N LEU A 6 -2.49 6.23 -2.42
CA LEU A 6 -2.99 5.25 -1.47
C LEU A 6 -3.64 5.97 -0.31
N GLU A 7 -4.70 5.43 0.27
CA GLU A 7 -5.32 6.03 1.46
C GLU A 7 -4.94 5.21 2.69
N LEU A 8 -4.29 5.84 3.67
CA LEU A 8 -4.10 5.26 5.00
C LEU A 8 -5.27 5.68 5.90
N THR A 9 -6.05 4.73 6.39
CA THR A 9 -7.18 5.03 7.28
C THR A 9 -6.73 5.23 8.72
N ALA A 10 -7.60 5.84 9.53
CA ALA A 10 -7.34 6.02 10.97
C ALA A 10 -7.21 4.70 11.74
N GLN A 11 -7.71 3.59 11.18
CA GLN A 11 -7.60 2.25 11.77
C GLN A 11 -6.37 1.49 11.27
N GLY A 12 -5.51 2.12 10.46
CA GLY A 12 -4.29 1.51 9.92
C GLY A 12 -4.52 0.58 8.73
N TYR A 13 -5.67 0.69 8.06
CA TYR A 13 -5.86 0.05 6.75
C TYR A 13 -5.24 0.89 5.66
N LEU A 14 -4.63 0.23 4.67
CA LEU A 14 -4.18 0.85 3.44
C LEU A 14 -5.13 0.45 2.31
N HIS A 15 -5.70 1.45 1.65
CA HIS A 15 -6.52 1.25 0.45
C HIS A 15 -5.69 1.48 -0.81
N LEU A 16 -5.77 0.52 -1.73
CA LEU A 16 -5.09 0.54 -3.02
C LEU A 16 -6.12 0.62 -4.16
N PRO A 17 -5.90 1.48 -5.17
CA PRO A 17 -6.71 1.47 -6.38
C PRO A 17 -6.67 0.11 -7.08
N ALA A 18 -7.80 -0.31 -7.66
CA ALA A 18 -7.91 -1.57 -8.39
C ALA A 18 -6.82 -1.77 -9.47
N ALA A 19 -6.55 -0.73 -10.27
CA ALA A 19 -5.57 -0.78 -11.36
C ALA A 19 -4.14 -1.03 -10.87
N LEU A 20 -3.76 -0.42 -9.74
CA LEU A 20 -2.47 -0.64 -9.10
C LEU A 20 -2.35 -2.08 -8.59
N ALA A 21 -3.37 -2.55 -7.87
CA ALA A 21 -3.37 -3.89 -7.28
C ALA A 21 -3.27 -4.98 -8.37
N GLN A 22 -4.07 -4.88 -9.43
CA GLN A 22 -4.06 -5.82 -10.55
C GLN A 22 -2.70 -5.86 -11.27
N ARG A 23 -2.04 -4.70 -11.38
CA ARG A 23 -0.77 -4.60 -12.10
C ARG A 23 0.42 -5.15 -11.33
N TYR A 24 0.49 -4.90 -10.02
CA TYR A 24 1.70 -5.18 -9.23
C TYR A 24 1.51 -6.26 -8.15
N PHE A 25 0.26 -6.58 -7.77
CA PHE A 25 -0.07 -7.55 -6.72
C PHE A 25 -1.04 -8.64 -7.23
N PRO A 26 -0.69 -9.42 -8.27
CA PRO A 26 -1.61 -10.33 -8.94
C PRO A 26 -2.08 -11.52 -8.07
N THR A 27 -1.40 -11.80 -6.97
CA THR A 27 -1.74 -12.86 -6.00
C THR A 27 -2.50 -12.32 -4.79
N ASP A 28 -2.76 -11.01 -4.73
CA ASP A 28 -3.36 -10.33 -3.59
C ASP A 28 -2.62 -10.58 -2.24
N LEU A 29 -1.34 -10.99 -2.28
CA LEU A 29 -0.50 -11.23 -1.11
C LEU A 29 0.73 -10.31 -1.11
N LEU A 30 1.05 -9.75 0.06
CA LEU A 30 2.23 -8.91 0.24
C LEU A 30 2.85 -9.04 1.63
N VAL A 31 4.08 -8.56 1.78
CA VAL A 31 4.65 -8.14 3.07
C VAL A 31 4.88 -6.63 3.10
N VAL A 32 4.88 -6.07 4.30
CA VAL A 32 5.12 -4.65 4.56
C VAL A 32 6.46 -4.54 5.26
N LEU A 33 7.37 -3.77 4.68
CA LEU A 33 8.70 -3.51 5.24
C LEU A 33 8.81 -2.02 5.58
N PRO A 34 8.94 -1.65 6.88
CA PRO A 34 9.27 -0.29 7.26
C PRO A 34 10.67 0.08 6.76
N GLN A 35 10.81 1.22 6.09
CA GLN A 35 12.07 1.68 5.51
C GLN A 35 12.24 3.19 5.71
N ALA A 36 12.83 3.58 6.84
CA ALA A 36 13.00 4.99 7.22
C ALA A 36 11.68 5.78 7.09
N ASP A 37 11.60 6.77 6.19
CA ASP A 37 10.42 7.60 5.95
C ASP A 37 9.44 7.00 4.91
N GLU A 38 9.65 5.75 4.53
CA GLU A 38 8.84 5.00 3.58
C GLU A 38 8.34 3.69 4.18
N ILE A 39 7.31 3.15 3.52
CA ILE A 39 6.90 1.76 3.64
C ILE A 39 7.04 1.11 2.29
N TRP A 40 7.67 -0.06 2.26
CA TRP A 40 7.80 -0.86 1.06
C TRP A 40 6.78 -2.00 1.11
N LEU A 41 5.93 -2.06 0.08
CA LEU A 41 4.96 -3.13 -0.12
C LEU A 41 5.52 -4.10 -1.14
N VAL A 42 5.82 -5.31 -0.69
CA VAL A 42 6.49 -6.32 -1.51
C VAL A 42 5.48 -7.38 -1.93
N PRO A 43 5.16 -7.50 -3.23
CA PRO A 43 4.25 -8.54 -3.71
C PRO A 43 4.88 -9.93 -3.54
N LEU A 44 4.10 -10.87 -3.01
CA LEU A 44 4.54 -12.24 -2.81
C LEU A 44 4.12 -13.13 -3.98
N ARG A 45 4.98 -14.11 -4.31
CA ARG A 45 4.71 -15.12 -5.33
C ARG A 45 4.78 -16.51 -4.73
N GLY A 46 3.80 -17.35 -5.05
CA GLY A 46 3.77 -18.76 -4.70
C GLY A 46 2.74 -19.14 -3.62
N PRO A 47 2.24 -20.38 -3.65
CA PRO A 47 1.10 -20.84 -2.82
C PRO A 47 1.41 -20.98 -1.32
N ALA A 48 2.69 -20.92 -0.93
CA ALA A 48 3.14 -21.06 0.46
C ALA A 48 3.76 -19.77 1.04
N ALA A 49 3.66 -18.65 0.32
CA ALA A 49 4.14 -17.38 0.84
C ALA A 49 3.16 -16.87 1.90
N GLY A 50 3.55 -16.93 3.18
CA GLY A 50 2.83 -16.24 4.25
C GLY A 50 2.87 -14.72 4.04
N GLY A 51 1.88 -13.98 4.53
CA GLY A 51 1.84 -12.53 4.37
C GLY A 51 0.47 -11.93 4.65
N LEU A 52 0.32 -10.65 4.33
CA LEU A 52 -0.94 -9.92 4.45
C LEU A 52 -1.77 -10.08 3.17
N LEU A 53 -3.06 -10.27 3.35
CA LEU A 53 -4.04 -10.39 2.26
C LEU A 53 -4.62 -9.03 1.87
N LEU A 54 -4.50 -8.68 0.59
CA LEU A 54 -5.22 -7.59 -0.06
C LEU A 54 -6.66 -8.03 -0.35
N LYS A 55 -7.58 -7.69 0.54
CA LYS A 55 -9.01 -8.00 0.37
C LYS A 55 -9.65 -7.03 -0.62
N GLN A 56 -10.47 -7.54 -1.54
CA GLN A 56 -11.32 -6.68 -2.35
C GLN A 56 -12.33 -5.96 -1.45
N ARG A 57 -12.32 -4.62 -1.46
CA ARG A 57 -13.17 -3.80 -0.57
C ARG A 57 -14.47 -3.31 -1.22
N ASN A 58 -14.54 -3.29 -2.55
CA ASN A 58 -15.72 -2.81 -3.28
C ASN A 58 -15.87 -3.49 -4.66
N ALA A 59 -16.98 -3.22 -5.34
CA ALA A 59 -17.28 -3.78 -6.66
C ALA A 59 -16.33 -3.29 -7.78
N ARG A 60 -15.65 -2.15 -7.60
CA ARG A 60 -14.64 -1.65 -8.57
C ARG A 60 -13.34 -2.44 -8.53
N GLY A 61 -13.12 -3.23 -7.48
CA GLY A 61 -11.93 -4.05 -7.32
C GLY A 61 -10.83 -3.41 -6.48
N ASP A 62 -11.07 -2.27 -5.84
CA ASP A 62 -10.09 -1.66 -4.93
C ASP A 62 -9.73 -2.65 -3.81
N ARG A 63 -8.49 -2.57 -3.31
CA ARG A 63 -8.01 -3.48 -2.26
C ARG A 63 -7.86 -2.76 -0.92
N SER A 64 -7.94 -3.55 0.14
CA SER A 64 -7.68 -3.11 1.51
C SER A 64 -6.80 -4.13 2.23
N VAL A 65 -5.80 -3.65 2.96
CA VAL A 65 -4.91 -4.46 3.79
C VAL A 65 -4.67 -3.74 5.12
N LEU A 66 -4.68 -4.47 6.23
CA LEU A 66 -4.38 -3.92 7.55
C LEU A 66 -2.86 -3.92 7.76
N ILE A 67 -2.26 -2.75 7.98
CA ILE A 67 -0.78 -2.60 8.11
C ILE A 67 -0.34 -1.93 9.42
N TRP A 68 -1.25 -1.79 10.39
CA TRP A 68 -1.05 -0.96 11.58
C TRP A 68 0.24 -1.29 12.38
N GLU A 69 0.62 -2.56 12.46
CA GLU A 69 1.83 -3.01 13.17
C GLU A 69 3.14 -2.55 12.51
N ALA A 70 3.09 -2.19 11.22
CA ALA A 70 4.24 -1.71 10.47
C ALA A 70 4.33 -0.17 10.44
N LEU A 71 3.35 0.53 11.01
CA LEU A 71 3.32 2.00 11.04
C LEU A 71 4.10 2.52 12.25
N PRO A 72 4.85 3.63 12.12
CA PRO A 72 5.32 4.38 13.27
C PRO A 72 4.15 4.80 14.20
N PRO A 73 4.37 4.88 15.51
CA PRO A 73 3.36 5.39 16.44
C PRO A 73 2.84 6.76 16.02
N ALA A 74 1.53 6.97 16.18
CA ALA A 74 0.85 8.22 15.83
C ALA A 74 0.96 8.65 14.35
N THR A 75 1.20 7.71 13.42
CA THR A 75 1.10 8.00 11.99
C THR A 75 -0.32 8.51 11.66
N PRO A 76 -0.47 9.74 11.12
CA PRO A 76 -1.79 10.29 10.84
C PRO A 76 -2.44 9.56 9.65
N PRO A 77 -3.78 9.50 9.57
CA PRO A 77 -4.46 9.02 8.36
C PRO A 77 -4.22 9.96 7.15
N GLY A 78 -4.73 9.58 5.98
CA GLY A 78 -4.78 10.40 4.78
C GLY A 78 -4.09 9.78 3.57
N TYR A 79 -4.13 10.50 2.44
CA TYR A 79 -3.53 10.04 1.20
C TYR A 79 -2.00 10.05 1.25
N ARG A 80 -1.38 9.04 0.65
CA ARG A 80 0.07 8.86 0.51
C ARG A 80 0.42 8.69 -0.96
N SER A 81 1.55 9.28 -1.35
CA SER A 81 2.14 9.03 -2.66
C SER A 81 2.89 7.70 -2.64
N ALA A 82 2.79 6.94 -3.73
CA ALA A 82 3.52 5.71 -3.91
C ALA A 82 4.08 5.59 -5.33
N VAL A 83 5.27 5.01 -5.45
CA VAL A 83 5.95 4.80 -6.74
C VAL A 83 6.42 3.36 -6.82
N TRP A 84 6.18 2.73 -7.97
CA TRP A 84 6.72 1.40 -8.24
C TRP A 84 8.23 1.48 -8.50
N ASP A 85 9.01 0.79 -7.68
CA ASP A 85 10.43 0.59 -7.89
C ASP A 85 10.64 -0.74 -8.62
N ALA A 86 10.89 -0.66 -9.92
CA ALA A 86 11.10 -1.82 -10.77
C ALA A 86 12.41 -2.56 -10.48
N THR A 87 13.41 -1.87 -9.94
CA THR A 87 14.71 -2.47 -9.60
C THR A 87 14.57 -3.45 -8.44
N ASN A 88 13.82 -3.04 -7.42
CA ASN A 88 13.60 -3.85 -6.22
C ASN A 88 12.31 -4.69 -6.29
N GLY A 89 11.41 -4.39 -7.24
CA GLY A 89 10.13 -5.08 -7.38
C GLY A 89 9.17 -4.78 -6.24
N VAL A 90 9.16 -3.52 -5.76
CA VAL A 90 8.37 -3.09 -4.60
C VAL A 90 7.58 -1.82 -4.91
N LEU A 91 6.44 -1.64 -4.25
CA LEU A 91 5.76 -0.36 -4.24
C LEU A 91 6.21 0.44 -3.01
N ARG A 92 6.89 1.57 -3.24
CA ARG A 92 7.39 2.45 -2.19
C ARG A 92 6.36 3.51 -1.90
N MET A 93 5.85 3.54 -0.68
CA MET A 93 4.88 4.54 -0.21
C MET A 93 5.57 5.49 0.77
N SER A 94 5.41 6.79 0.59
CA SER A 94 5.85 7.78 1.57
C SER A 94 4.98 7.71 2.84
N LEU A 95 5.59 7.86 4.02
CA LEU A 95 4.85 8.03 5.27
C LEU A 95 4.23 9.42 5.41
N GLN A 96 4.73 10.40 4.65
CA GLN A 96 4.21 11.76 4.65
C GLN A 96 2.87 11.84 3.90
N PRO A 97 1.82 12.41 4.53
CA PRO A 97 0.57 12.72 3.83
C PRO A 97 0.82 13.61 2.60
N VAL A 98 0.09 13.36 1.53
CA VAL A 98 -0.07 14.35 0.46
C VAL A 98 -0.99 15.43 1.02
N ALA A 99 -0.61 16.70 0.88
CA ALA A 99 -1.50 17.80 1.26
C ALA A 99 -2.79 17.69 0.44
N GLU A 100 -3.95 17.66 1.11
CA GLU A 100 -5.22 17.86 0.41
C GLU A 100 -5.20 19.29 -0.15
N GLU A 101 -5.10 19.42 -1.46
CA GLU A 101 -5.49 20.67 -2.13
C GLU A 101 -6.97 20.87 -1.80
N THR A 102 -7.23 21.78 -0.87
CA THR A 102 -8.59 22.21 -0.53
C THR A 102 -9.13 22.90 -1.78
N VAL A 103 -10.05 22.23 -2.48
CA VAL A 103 -10.87 22.84 -3.55
C VAL A 103 -12.05 23.56 -2.91
#